data_AF-A0A5K1K8W2-F1
#
_entry.id   AF-A0A5K1K8W2-F1
#
_cell.length_a   1.000
_cell.length_b   1.000
_cell.length_c   1.000
_cell.angle_alpha   90.00
_cell.angle_beta   90.00
_cell.angle_gamma   90.00
#
_symmetry.space_group_name_H-M   'P 1'
#
loop_
_entity.id
_entity.type
_entity.pdbx_description
1 polymer ?
#
loop_
_entity_poly.entity_id
_entity_poly.type
_entity_poly.pdbx_seq_one_letter_code
_entity_poly.pdbx_strand_id
1 'polypeptide(L)'
;MTHDAVWFSRPRKYGKGSRQCRLCAHQAGLIRKYGLDLCRQCFREKAAAIGFQKVRPRPLVPALSSSVLTALLLLLLLLHRPGELP
;
A
#
# COMPACT_ATOMS: atom_id res chain seq x y z
N MET A 1 27.64 -33.61 -27.35
CA MET A 1 27.02 -33.49 -26.02
C MET A 1 27.61 -32.30 -25.26
N THR A 2 27.57 -31.11 -25.86
CA THR A 2 28.16 -29.87 -25.31
C THR A 2 27.14 -29.02 -24.54
N HIS A 3 25.84 -29.29 -24.70
CA HIS A 3 24.76 -28.50 -24.10
C HIS A 3 24.48 -28.86 -22.64
N ASP A 4 24.75 -30.09 -22.20
CA ASP A 4 24.50 -30.54 -20.83
C ASP A 4 25.38 -29.82 -19.79
N ALA A 5 26.61 -29.44 -20.17
CA ALA A 5 27.56 -28.74 -19.29
C ALA A 5 27.28 -27.22 -19.14
N VAL A 6 26.38 -26.65 -19.95
CA VAL A 6 26.12 -25.20 -19.96
C VAL A 6 25.06 -24.82 -18.92
N TRP A 7 24.23 -25.78 -18.49
CA TRP A 7 23.19 -25.55 -17.48
C TRP A 7 23.80 -25.22 -16.12
N PHE A 8 23.35 -24.12 -15.50
CA PHE A 8 23.88 -23.65 -14.20
C PHE A 8 25.41 -23.40 -14.15
N SER A 9 26.04 -23.19 -15.31
CA SER A 9 27.47 -22.89 -15.44
C SER A 9 27.97 -21.71 -14.61
N ARG A 10 27.09 -20.76 -14.24
CA ARG A 10 27.45 -19.58 -13.43
C ARG A 10 27.00 -19.72 -11.97
N PRO A 11 27.90 -19.50 -10.99
CA PRO A 11 27.55 -19.59 -9.58
C PRO A 11 26.59 -18.46 -9.16
N ARG A 12 25.46 -18.83 -8.53
CA ARG A 12 24.44 -17.88 -8.01
C ARG A 12 24.58 -17.63 -6.51
N LYS A 13 25.81 -17.55 -6.01
CA LYS A 13 26.09 -17.37 -4.57
C LYS A 13 25.75 -15.96 -4.06
N TYR A 14 25.78 -14.96 -4.92
CA TYR A 14 25.58 -13.54 -4.56
C TYR A 14 24.84 -12.75 -5.65
N GLY A 15 24.46 -11.51 -5.33
CA GLY A 15 23.74 -10.62 -6.25
C GLY A 15 22.21 -10.80 -6.22
N LYS A 16 21.53 -10.14 -7.16
CA LYS A 16 20.05 -10.09 -7.22
C LYS A 16 19.41 -11.46 -7.48
N GLY A 17 19.99 -12.27 -8.36
CA GLY A 17 19.48 -13.60 -8.71
C GLY A 17 19.88 -14.73 -7.75
N SER A 18 20.59 -14.41 -6.66
CA SER A 18 20.96 -15.42 -5.64
C SER A 18 19.86 -15.69 -4.62
N ARG A 19 18.92 -14.73 -4.46
CA ARG A 19 17.86 -14.80 -3.45
C ARG A 19 16.52 -14.61 -4.13
N GLN A 20 15.51 -15.22 -3.53
CA GLN A 20 14.14 -15.14 -4.00
C GLN A 20 13.19 -14.96 -2.82
N CYS A 21 12.02 -14.38 -3.08
CA CYS A 21 10.97 -14.26 -2.08
C CYS A 21 10.54 -15.64 -1.58
N ARG A 22 10.36 -15.77 -0.26
CA ARG A 22 9.90 -17.03 0.36
C ARG A 22 8.48 -17.45 -0.04
N LEU A 23 7.62 -16.52 -0.48
CA LEU A 23 6.24 -16.84 -0.89
C LEU A 23 6.08 -16.99 -2.40
N CYS A 24 6.57 -16.02 -3.19
CA CYS A 24 6.27 -15.96 -4.63
C CYS A 24 7.47 -16.30 -5.53
N ALA A 25 8.63 -16.68 -4.95
CA ALA A 25 9.89 -16.90 -5.67
C ALA A 25 10.38 -15.71 -6.54
N HIS A 26 9.75 -14.54 -6.43
CA HIS A 26 10.15 -13.36 -7.18
C HIS A 26 11.49 -12.81 -6.64
N GLN A 27 12.42 -12.52 -7.55
CA GLN A 27 13.77 -12.11 -7.18
C GLN A 27 13.93 -10.58 -7.05
N ALA A 28 13.07 -9.80 -7.73
CA ALA A 28 13.14 -8.34 -7.65
C ALA A 28 12.34 -7.77 -6.47
N GLY A 29 12.82 -6.66 -5.90
CA GLY A 29 12.14 -5.93 -4.84
C GLY A 29 12.02 -6.70 -3.53
N LEU A 30 13.03 -7.51 -3.22
CA LEU A 30 13.14 -8.28 -1.99
C LEU A 30 13.51 -7.36 -0.81
N ILE A 31 12.70 -7.40 0.24
CA ILE A 31 12.97 -6.76 1.53
C ILE A 31 13.85 -7.70 2.33
N ARG A 32 15.10 -7.28 2.52
CA ARG A 32 16.16 -8.06 3.19
C ARG A 32 16.38 -7.65 4.64
N LYS A 33 15.66 -6.64 5.12
CA LYS A 33 15.79 -6.15 6.50
C LYS A 33 15.15 -7.16 7.46
N TYR A 34 15.79 -7.36 8.62
CA TYR A 34 15.33 -8.27 9.68
C TYR A 34 15.21 -9.74 9.26
N GLY A 35 15.87 -10.18 8.19
CA GLY A 35 15.86 -11.59 7.77
C GLY A 35 14.51 -12.09 7.22
N LEU A 36 13.64 -11.18 6.75
CA LEU A 36 12.32 -11.51 6.23
C LEU A 36 12.38 -12.26 4.88
N ASP A 37 13.24 -11.81 3.96
CA ASP A 37 13.34 -12.30 2.57
C ASP A 37 11.97 -12.36 1.85
N LEU A 38 11.22 -11.25 1.94
CA LEU A 38 9.89 -11.11 1.36
C LEU A 38 9.85 -10.08 0.24
N CYS A 39 9.06 -10.32 -0.79
CA CYS A 39 8.82 -9.34 -1.84
C CYS A 39 7.99 -8.15 -1.32
N ARG A 40 8.15 -6.94 -1.87
CA ARG A 40 7.39 -5.75 -1.43
C ARG A 40 5.87 -5.89 -1.50
N GLN A 41 5.34 -6.69 -2.42
CA GLN A 41 3.90 -6.97 -2.54
C GLN A 41 3.45 -7.90 -1.42
N CYS A 42 4.12 -9.05 -1.31
CA CYS A 42 3.97 -10.05 -0.26
C CYS A 42 4.03 -9.44 1.15
N PHE A 43 4.99 -8.53 1.37
CA PHE A 43 5.13 -7.85 2.65
C PHE A 43 3.92 -6.98 2.98
N ARG A 44 3.32 -6.28 2.01
CA ARG A 44 2.13 -5.45 2.27
C ARG A 44 0.92 -6.28 2.67
N GLU A 45 0.77 -7.47 2.11
CA GLU A 45 -0.32 -8.40 2.44
C GLU A 45 -0.12 -9.06 3.81
N LYS A 46 1.13 -9.41 4.15
CA LYS A 46 1.45 -10.12 5.40
C LYS A 46 1.91 -9.20 6.54
N ALA A 47 2.09 -7.91 6.31
CA ALA A 47 2.59 -6.95 7.29
C ALA A 47 1.82 -7.01 8.62
N ALA A 48 0.48 -7.03 8.56
CA ALA A 48 -0.36 -7.09 9.75
C ALA A 48 -0.17 -8.41 10.53
N ALA A 49 -0.04 -9.54 9.83
CA ALA A 49 0.19 -10.86 10.46
C ALA A 49 1.58 -11.00 11.07
N ILE A 50 2.58 -10.30 10.52
CA ILE A 50 3.94 -10.23 11.08
C ILE A 50 3.99 -9.29 12.31
N GLY A 51 2.95 -8.45 12.51
CA GLY A 51 2.87 -7.49 13.62
C GLY A 51 3.31 -6.07 13.25
N PHE A 52 3.53 -5.77 11.96
CA PHE A 52 3.78 -4.39 11.52
C PHE A 52 2.48 -3.59 11.47
N GLN A 53 2.43 -2.50 12.24
CA GLN A 53 1.32 -1.54 12.23
C GLN A 53 1.71 -0.20 11.61
N LYS A 54 0.79 0.39 10.84
CA LYS A 54 1.01 1.69 10.21
C LYS A 54 0.70 2.82 11.20
N VAL A 55 1.74 3.43 11.76
CA VAL A 55 1.64 4.50 12.78
C VAL A 55 0.89 5.73 12.29
N ARG A 56 1.11 6.13 11.03
CA ARG A 56 0.39 7.23 10.39
C ARG A 56 -0.47 6.67 9.27
N PRO A 57 -1.74 6.31 9.50
CA PRO A 57 -2.66 6.14 8.39
C PRO A 57 -2.60 7.44 7.58
N ARG A 58 -2.52 7.33 6.24
CA ARG A 58 -2.83 8.52 5.44
C ARG A 58 -4.21 8.95 5.90
N PRO A 59 -4.50 10.25 6.10
CA PRO A 59 -5.87 10.66 6.27
C PRO A 59 -6.59 10.13 5.04
N LEU A 60 -7.40 9.08 5.23
CA LEU A 60 -8.55 8.85 4.38
C LEU A 60 -9.35 10.10 4.67
N VAL A 61 -9.14 11.16 3.89
CA VAL A 61 -10.16 12.19 3.80
C VAL A 61 -11.38 11.43 3.30
N PRO A 62 -12.42 11.20 4.12
CA PRO A 62 -13.68 10.97 3.49
C PRO A 62 -13.96 12.29 2.78
N ALA A 63 -14.13 12.26 1.47
CA ALA A 63 -14.85 13.31 0.80
C ALA A 63 -16.29 13.26 1.33
N LEU A 64 -16.52 13.71 2.59
CA LEU A 64 -17.82 14.26 2.95
C LEU A 64 -17.87 15.57 2.19
N SER A 65 -18.44 15.43 1.00
CA SER A 65 -18.76 16.48 0.06
C SER A 65 -19.24 17.71 0.81
N SER A 66 -18.47 18.78 0.67
CA SER A 66 -18.84 20.15 1.01
C SER A 66 -20.27 20.49 0.58
N SER A 67 -20.78 19.83 -0.47
CA SER A 67 -22.15 19.92 -0.99
C SER A 67 -23.26 19.71 0.03
N VAL A 68 -23.12 18.76 0.98
CA VAL A 68 -24.20 18.50 1.96
C VAL A 68 -24.25 19.61 3.00
N LEU A 69 -23.09 20.11 3.42
CA LEU A 69 -22.99 21.24 4.36
C LEU A 69 -23.46 22.54 3.71
N THR A 70 -23.05 22.84 2.47
CA THR A 70 -23.57 24.02 1.75
C THR A 70 -25.05 23.90 1.45
N ALA A 71 -25.57 22.72 1.10
CA ALA A 71 -27.01 22.53 0.91
C ALA A 71 -27.80 22.73 2.21
N LEU A 72 -27.33 22.19 3.35
CA LEU A 72 -27.96 22.41 4.66
C LEU A 72 -27.88 23.88 5.09
N LEU A 73 -26.75 24.55 4.86
CA LEU A 73 -26.59 25.96 5.18
C LEU A 73 -27.47 26.85 4.29
N LEU A 74 -27.57 26.55 2.99
CA LEU A 74 -28.49 27.25 2.08
C LEU A 74 -29.95 27.00 2.47
N LEU A 75 -30.31 25.77 2.83
CA LEU A 75 -31.66 25.43 3.28
C LEU A 75 -32.00 26.13 4.60
N LEU A 76 -31.06 26.18 5.55
CA LEU A 76 -31.22 26.92 6.80
C LEU A 76 -31.31 28.43 6.58
N LEU A 77 -30.53 29.01 5.67
CA LEU A 77 -30.63 30.44 5.29
C LEU A 77 -31.94 30.75 4.55
N LEU A 78 -32.47 29.82 3.75
CA LEU A 78 -33.76 29.99 3.05
C LEU A 78 -34.96 29.77 3.98
N LEU A 79 -34.84 28.92 5.01
CA LEU A 79 -35.89 28.65 6.00
C LEU A 79 -35.86 29.64 7.17
N HIS A 80 -34.72 30.25 7.47
CA HIS A 80 -34.59 31.32 8.45
C HIS A 80 -34.84 32.67 7.75
N ARG A 81 -36.09 32.94 7.35
CA ARG A 81 -36.50 34.28 6.92
C ARG A 81 -36.34 35.22 8.13
N PRO A 82 -35.34 36.13 8.16
CA PRO A 82 -35.31 37.15 9.19
C PRO A 82 -36.50 38.07 8.93
N GLY A 83 -37.29 38.29 9.97
CA GLY A 83 -38.53 39.06 9.90
C GLY A 83 -38.30 40.44 9.30
N GLU A 84 -39.05 40.75 8.24
CA GLU A 84 -39.41 42.12 7.89
C GLU A 84 -40.50 42.55 8.89
N LEU A 85 -40.05 43.13 10.00
CA LEU A 85 -40.78 44.05 10.88
C LEU A 85 -39.93 45.33 10.84
N PRO A 86 -40.45 46.57 10.74
CA PRO A 86 -41.83 47.05 10.83
C PRO A 86 -42.41 47.62 9.52
#